data_AF-A0A399E6M4-F1
#
_entry.id   AF-A0A399E6M4-F1
#
_cell.length_a   1.000
_cell.length_b   1.000
_cell.length_c   1.000
_cell.angle_alpha   90.00
_cell.angle_beta   90.00
_cell.angle_gamma   90.00
#
_symmetry.space_group_name_H-M   'P 1'
#
loop_
_entity.id
_entity.type
_entity.pdbx_description
1 polymer ?
#
loop_
_entity_poly.entity_id
_entity_poly.type
_entity_poly.pdbx_seq_one_letter_code
_entity_poly.pdbx_strand_id
1 'polypeptide(L)' 'MKVLFVEGKNPEPLRRLARQHPYPYRLLYRAEQELYLLEVWAYDPELEAKAVGLEGFRSWSFELMEEGQRHP' A
#
# COMPACT_ATOMS: atom_id res chain seq x y z
N MET A 1 -8.31 -10.40 -4.56
CA MET A 1 -8.00 -8.94 -4.69
C MET A 1 -6.76 -8.64 -3.87
N LYS A 2 -5.79 -7.84 -4.34
CA LYS A 2 -4.58 -7.54 -3.55
C LYS A 2 -4.66 -6.18 -2.83
N VAL A 3 -3.96 -6.07 -1.71
CA VAL A 3 -3.72 -4.81 -0.99
C VAL A 3 -2.22 -4.64 -0.78
N LEU A 4 -1.69 -3.50 -1.20
CA LEU A 4 -0.30 -3.11 -1.06
C LEU A 4 -0.18 -2.11 0.09
N PHE A 5 0.80 -2.33 0.95
CA PHE A 5 1.20 -1.41 2.00
C PHE A 5 2.61 -0.90 1.69
N VAL A 6 2.81 0.41 1.81
CA VAL A 6 4.13 1.06 1.68
C VAL A 6 4.30 2.04 2.83
N GLU A 7 5.35 1.88 3.63
CA GLU A 7 5.62 2.76 4.77
C GLU A 7 6.99 3.44 4.68
N GLY A 8 7.07 4.66 5.20
CA GLY A 8 8.32 5.41 5.31
C GLY A 8 8.13 6.75 6.00
N LYS A 9 9.25 7.44 6.28
CA LYS A 9 9.25 8.73 7.00
C LYS A 9 8.87 9.93 6.12
N ASN A 10 9.10 9.82 4.80
CA ASN A 10 8.82 10.90 3.86
C ASN A 10 7.46 10.65 3.16
N PRO A 11 6.47 11.54 3.30
CA PRO A 11 5.17 11.36 2.66
C PRO A 11 5.20 11.64 1.15
N GLU A 12 6.17 12.39 0.64
CA GLU A 12 6.13 12.89 -0.74
C GLU A 12 6.27 11.79 -1.79
N PRO A 13 7.20 10.82 -1.65
CA PRO A 13 7.25 9.66 -2.56
C PRO A 13 5.96 8.83 -2.52
N LEU A 14 5.33 8.68 -1.35
CA LEU A 14 4.06 7.95 -1.22
C LEU A 14 2.93 8.67 -1.95
N ARG A 15 2.82 9.99 -1.81
CA ARG A 15 1.83 10.80 -2.53
C ARG A 15 2.05 10.73 -4.04
N ARG A 16 3.31 10.76 -4.50
CA ARG A 16 3.66 10.66 -5.91
C ARG A 16 3.27 9.29 -6.47
N LEU A 17 3.64 8.22 -5.77
CA LEU A 17 3.29 6.84 -6.15
C LEU A 17 1.78 6.68 -6.27
N ALA A 18 1.00 7.16 -5.29
CA ALA A 18 -0.45 7.06 -5.30
C ALA A 18 -1.11 7.86 -6.44
N ARG A 19 -0.63 9.07 -6.73
CA ARG A 19 -1.20 9.95 -7.77
C ARG A 19 -0.90 9.51 -9.20
N GLN A 20 0.14 8.70 -9.39
CA GLN A 20 0.54 8.21 -10.72
C GLN A 20 -0.35 7.07 -11.24
N HIS A 21 -1.26 6.57 -10.41
CA HIS A 21 -2.06 5.39 -10.71
C HIS A 21 -3.54 5.59 -10.34
N PRO A 22 -4.49 4.97 -11.06
CA PRO A 22 -5.92 5.14 -10.83
C PRO A 22 -6.47 4.18 -9.75
N TYR A 23 -5.66 3.72 -8.81
CA TYR A 23 -6.07 2.75 -7.80
C TYR A 23 -6.63 3.44 -6.55
N PRO A 24 -7.67 2.87 -5.89
CA PRO A 24 -8.10 3.36 -4.59
C PRO A 24 -6.94 3.30 -3.59
N TYR A 25 -6.76 4.37 -2.81
CA TYR A 25 -5.70 4.45 -1.82
C TYR A 25 -6.08 5.25 -0.58
N ARG A 26 -5.35 5.02 0.52
CA ARG A 26 -5.39 5.80 1.74
C ARG A 26 -3.97 6.08 2.21
N LEU A 27 -3.71 7.31 2.61
CA LEU A 27 -2.43 7.71 3.22
C LEU A 27 -2.67 8.08 4.68
N LEU A 28 -2.08 7.32 5.59
CA LEU A 28 -2.18 7.48 7.03
C LEU A 28 -0.87 8.03 7.59
N TYR A 29 -0.96 8.83 8.64
CA TYR A 29 0.20 9.20 9.47
C TYR A 29 0.06 8.52 10.83
N ARG A 30 1.10 7.79 11.25
CA ARG A 30 1.20 7.08 12.53
C ARG A 30 2.10 7.88 13.45
N ALA A 31 1.50 8.72 14.30
CA ALA A 31 2.22 9.71 15.09
C ALA A 31 3.22 9.08 16.08
N GLU A 32 2.88 7.93 16.66
CA GLU A 32 3.69 7.21 17.65
C GLU A 32 5.00 6.67 17.06
N GLN A 33 5.04 6.48 15.73
CA GLN A 33 6.19 5.92 15.01
C GLN A 33 6.85 6.96 14.09
N GLU A 34 6.25 8.14 13.95
CA GLU A 34 6.62 9.17 12.97
C GLU A 34 6.72 8.60 11.53
N LEU A 35 5.78 7.73 11.17
CA LEU A 35 5.74 7.04 9.88
C LEU A 35 4.47 7.38 9.11
N TYR A 36 4.60 7.43 7.79
CA TYR A 36 3.47 7.43 6.87
C TYR A 36 3.26 6.03 6.34
N LEU A 37 1.99 5.63 6.20
CA LEU A 37 1.57 4.37 5.60
C LEU A 37 0.63 4.67 4.44
N LEU A 38 1.02 4.23 3.25
CA LEU A 38 0.16 4.17 2.07
C LEU A 38 -0.45 2.77 1.97
N GLU A 39 -1.77 2.72 1.89
CA GLU A 39 -2.57 1.52 1.59
C GLU A 39 -3.13 1.68 0.18
N VAL A 40 -2.91 0.71 -0.72
CA VAL A 40 -3.44 0.71 -2.10
C VAL A 40 -4.17 -0.58 -2.37
N TRP A 41 -5.38 -0.50 -2.92
CA TRP A 41 -6.27 -1.62 -3.19
C TRP A 41 -6.38 -1.91 -4.68
N ALA A 42 -6.64 -3.18 -5.04
CA ALA A 42 -6.94 -3.59 -6.42
C ALA A 42 -5.92 -3.05 -7.45
N TYR A 43 -4.64 -3.22 -7.12
CA TYR A 43 -3.53 -2.69 -7.90
C TYR A 43 -2.90 -3.77 -8.79
N ASP A 44 -2.20 -3.33 -9.84
CA ASP A 44 -1.50 -4.21 -10.79
C ASP A 44 -0.03 -4.41 -10.39
N PRO A 45 0.64 -5.51 -10.82
CA PRO A 45 2.03 -5.82 -10.43
C PRO A 45 3.05 -4.70 -10.68
N GLU A 46 2.80 -3.80 -11.65
CA GLU A 46 3.67 -2.65 -11.92
C GLU A 46 3.78 -1.71 -10.71
N LEU A 47 2.69 -1.47 -9.98
CA LEU A 47 2.71 -0.60 -8.80
C LEU A 47 3.57 -1.21 -7.69
N GLU A 48 3.46 -2.52 -7.48
CA GLU A 48 4.23 -3.24 -6.47
C GLU A 48 5.73 -3.21 -6.80
N ALA A 49 6.11 -3.39 -8.07
CA ALA A 49 7.49 -3.24 -8.50
C ALA A 49 8.04 -1.82 -8.24
N LYS A 50 7.24 -0.78 -8.52
CA LYS A 50 7.62 0.61 -8.21
C LYS A 50 7.76 0.85 -6.71
N ALA A 51 6.87 0.29 -5.89
CA ALA A 51 6.91 0.42 -4.45
C ALA A 51 8.14 -0.26 -3.83
N VAL A 52 8.47 -1.48 -4.29
CA VAL A 52 9.68 -2.21 -3.86
C VAL A 52 10.96 -1.45 -4.22
N GLY A 53 10.94 -0.69 -5.31
CA GLY A 53 12.06 0.15 -5.74
C GLY A 53 12.22 1.48 -4.98
N LEU A 54 11.33 1.82 -4.05
CA LEU A 54 11.44 3.06 -3.28
C LEU A 54 12.50 2.93 -2.16
N GLU A 55 13.62 3.64 -2.32
CA GLU A 55 14.69 3.68 -1.32
C GLU A 55 14.21 4.29 0.01
N GLY A 56 14.50 3.59 1.11
CA GLY A 56 14.11 4.03 2.46
C GLY A 56 12.65 3.76 2.83
N PHE A 57 11.94 2.98 2.01
CA PHE A 57 10.57 2.52 2.29
C PHE A 57 10.53 1.00 2.49
N ARG A 58 9.54 0.52 3.24
CA ARG A 58 9.22 -0.91 3.33
C ARG A 58 7.89 -1.15 2.63
N SER A 59 7.80 -2.21 1.84
CA SER A 59 6.60 -2.57 1.09
C SER A 59 6.25 -4.03 1.30
N TRP A 60 4.96 -4.34 1.44
CA TRP A 60 4.45 -5.70 1.49
C TRP A 60 3.01 -5.74 0.96
N SER A 61 2.60 -6.88 0.43
CA SER A 61 1.25 -7.06 -0.10
C SER A 61 0.58 -8.30 0.47
N PHE A 62 -0.74 -8.26 0.50
CA PHE A 62 -1.58 -9.41 0.85
C PHE A 62 -2.61 -9.65 -0.23
N GLU A 63 -2.98 -10.91 -0.40
CA GLU A 63 -4.16 -11.29 -1.14
C GLU A 63 -5.35 -11.36 -0.17
N LEU A 64 -6.37 -10.52 -0.41
CA LEU A 64 -7.66 -10.63 0.23
C LEU A 64 -8.32 -11.91 -0.27
N MET A 65 -8.41 -12.88 0.64
CA MET A 65 -9.24 -14.06 0.47
C MET A 65 -10.67 -13.70 0.87
N GLU A 66 -11.65 -14.27 0.19
CA GLU A 66 -13.04 -14.19 0.64
C GLU A 66 -13.17 -14.86 2.01
N GLU A 67 -13.98 -14.30 2.90
CA GLU A 67 -14.32 -14.98 4.16
C GLU A 67 -14.86 -16.37 3.84
N GLY A 68 -14.28 -17.40 4.46
CA GLY A 68 -14.71 -18.78 4.25
C GLY A 68 -16.21 -18.89 4.52
N GLN A 69 -16.94 -19.43 3.54
CA GLN A 69 -18.35 -19.81 3.70
C GLN A 69 -18.47 -20.62 5.00
N ARG A 70 -19.17 -20.07 6.00
CA ARG A 70 -19.72 -20.92 7.07
C ARG A 70 -20.75 -21.80 6.39
N HIS A 71 -20.37 -23.02 6.04
CA HIS A 71 -21.35 -24.05 5.71
C HIS A 71 -22.27 -24.21 6.94
N PRO A 72 -23.60 -24.17 6.75
CA PRO A 72 -24.57 -24.32 7.83
C PRO A 72 -24.48 -25.69 8.50
#